data_AF-A0A6S6SQ94-F1
#
_entry.id   AF-A0A6S6SQ94-F1
#
_cell.length_a   1.000
_cell.length_b   1.000
_cell.length_c   1.000
_cell.angle_alpha   90.00
_cell.angle_beta   90.00
_cell.angle_gamma   90.00
#
_symmetry.space_group_name_H-M   'P 1'
#
loop_
_entity.id
_entity.type
_entity.pdbx_description
1 polymer ?
#
loop_
_entity_poly.entity_id
_entity_poly.type
_entity_poly.pdbx_seq_one_letter_code
_entity_poly.pdbx_strand_id
1 'polypeptide(L)' 'MTLSISLQAITQPGDVVAIESPGFYGVMQILKALDLKALEIPSHPADGMSLDALEMALDQWPVKAIMVIPT' A
#
# COMPACT_ATOMS: atom_id res chain seq x y z
N MET A 1 9.49 -3.29 -12.76
CA MET A 1 10.70 -2.57 -12.31
C MET A 1 10.41 -1.15 -11.86
N THR A 2 9.57 -0.39 -12.56
CA THR A 2 9.20 0.99 -12.19
C THR A 2 8.60 1.12 -10.79
N LEU A 3 7.73 0.19 -10.37
CA LEU A 3 7.13 0.20 -9.02
C LEU A 3 8.18 0.12 -7.90
N SER A 4 9.11 -0.84 -7.98
CA SER A 4 10.14 -1.01 -6.94
C SER A 4 11.09 0.19 -6.86
N ILE A 5 11.43 0.81 -8.00
CA ILE A 5 12.25 2.03 -8.03
C ILE A 5 11.48 3.21 -7.43
N SER A 6 10.19 3.33 -7.77
CA SER A 6 9.34 4.40 -7.24
C SER A 6 9.25 4.31 -5.71
N LEU A 7 9.00 3.10 -5.18
CA LEU A 7 8.97 2.89 -3.72
C LEU A 7 10.33 3.21 -3.09
N GLN A 8 11.44 2.71 -3.65
CA GLN A 8 12.78 3.04 -3.15
C GLN A 8 13.10 4.54 -3.18
N ALA A 9 12.52 5.30 -4.11
CA ALA A 9 12.75 6.74 -4.21
C ALA A 9 12.05 7.55 -3.12
N ILE A 10 10.95 7.05 -2.54
CA ILE A 10 10.10 7.79 -1.60
C ILE A 10 9.96 7.16 -0.21
N THR A 11 10.47 5.93 -0.01
CA THR A 11 10.36 5.17 1.24
C THR A 11 11.72 4.72 1.77
N GLN A 12 11.76 4.39 3.05
CA GLN A 12 12.88 3.76 3.76
C GLN A 12 12.42 2.49 4.48
N PRO A 13 13.31 1.53 4.77
CA PRO A 13 13.01 0.37 5.61
C PRO A 13 12.23 0.76 6.87
N GLY A 14 11.13 0.07 7.13
CA GLY A 14 10.21 0.32 8.24
C GLY A 14 9.06 1.29 7.94
N ASP A 15 9.08 2.02 6.82
CA ASP A 15 7.98 2.89 6.39
C ASP A 15 6.72 2.09 6.10
N VAL A 16 5.57 2.71 6.35
CA VAL A 16 4.25 2.11 6.11
C VAL A 16 3.75 2.46 4.72
N VAL A 17 3.35 1.44 3.95
CA VAL A 17 2.73 1.59 2.64
C VAL A 17 1.33 0.99 2.69
N ALA A 18 0.32 1.82 2.40
CA ALA A 18 -1.05 1.37 2.30
C ALA A 18 -1.27 0.66 0.95
N ILE A 19 -1.90 -0.50 0.98
CA ILE A 19 -2.23 -1.32 -0.19
C ILE A 19 -3.68 -1.80 -0.12
N GLU A 20 -4.32 -2.05 -1.24
CA GLU A 20 -5.65 -2.66 -1.28
C GLU A 20 -5.63 -4.18 -1.03
N SER A 21 -6.70 -4.69 -0.42
CA SER A 21 -6.91 -6.11 -0.12
C SER A 21 -8.34 -6.55 -0.48
N PRO A 22 -8.52 -7.65 -1.25
CA PRO A 22 -7.48 -8.56 -1.77
C PRO A 22 -6.65 -7.94 -2.91
N GLY A 23 -5.34 -7.91 -2.73
CA GLY A 23 -4.41 -7.20 -3.61
C GLY A 23 -3.44 -8.08 -4.41
N PHE A 24 -2.68 -7.47 -5.32
CA PHE A 24 -1.69 -8.14 -6.16
C PHE A 24 -0.50 -8.66 -5.33
N TYR A 25 -0.32 -9.98 -5.27
CA TYR A 25 0.78 -10.64 -4.53
C TYR A 25 2.18 -10.11 -4.85
N GLY A 26 2.42 -9.61 -6.07
CA GLY A 26 3.72 -9.05 -6.45
C GLY A 26 4.09 -7.79 -5.68
N VAL A 27 3.11 -6.98 -5.23
CA VAL A 27 3.37 -5.82 -4.36
C VAL A 27 3.90 -6.28 -3.02
N MET A 28 3.26 -7.30 -2.44
CA MET A 28 3.66 -7.85 -1.14
C MET A 28 5.10 -8.36 -1.15
N GLN A 29 5.55 -8.97 -2.26
CA GLN A 29 6.95 -9.40 -2.40
C GLN A 29 7.93 -8.24 -2.46
N ILE A 30 7.58 -7.16 -3.16
CA ILE A 30 8.41 -5.95 -3.25
C ILE A 30 8.49 -5.25 -1.90
N LEU A 31 7.36 -5.08 -1.20
CA LEU A 31 7.35 -4.47 0.13
C LEU A 31 8.22 -5.25 1.11
N LYS A 32 8.10 -6.58 1.12
CA LYS A 32 8.96 -7.45 1.93
C LYS A 32 10.44 -7.33 1.57
N ALA A 33 10.77 -7.29 0.28
CA ALA A 33 12.16 -7.16 -0.18
C ALA A 33 12.78 -5.80 0.19
N LEU A 34 11.97 -4.75 0.34
CA LEU A 34 12.39 -3.40 0.74
C LEU A 34 12.26 -3.15 2.25
N ASP A 35 11.89 -4.17 3.04
CA ASP A 35 11.63 -4.09 4.48
C ASP A 35 10.56 -3.03 4.85
N LEU A 36 9.54 -2.89 4.00
CA LEU A 36 8.42 -1.97 4.18
C LEU A 36 7.25 -2.67 4.89
N LYS A 37 6.50 -1.91 5.70
CA LYS A 37 5.31 -2.41 6.39
C LYS A 37 4.09 -2.24 5.49
N ALA A 38 3.45 -3.34 5.14
CA ALA A 38 2.19 -3.31 4.39
C ALA A 38 1.02 -3.03 5.33
N LEU A 39 0.22 -2.01 5.03
CA LEU A 39 -1.06 -1.74 5.67
C LEU A 39 -2.17 -2.03 4.68
N GLU A 40 -2.92 -3.10 4.92
CA GLU A 40 -3.99 -3.54 4.03
C GLU A 40 -5.27 -2.74 4.29
N ILE A 41 -5.80 -2.12 3.24
CA ILE A 41 -7.08 -1.43 3.23
C ILE A 41 -8.09 -2.31 2.47
N PRO A 42 -9.24 -2.64 3.07
CA PRO A 42 -10.24 -3.47 2.41
C PRO A 42 -10.77 -2.79 1.14
N SER A 43 -10.90 -3.57 0.07
CA SER A 43 -11.52 -3.14 -1.18
C SER A 43 -12.75 -3.97 -1.53
N HIS A 44 -13.70 -3.34 -2.20
CA HIS A 44 -14.91 -3.95 -2.73
C HIS A 44 -14.80 -4.13 -4.25
N PRO A 45 -15.23 -5.26 -4.84
CA PRO A 45 -15.07 -5.50 -6.28
C PRO A 45 -15.79 -4.51 -7.19
N ALA A 46 -16.84 -3.84 -6.69
CA ALA A 46 -17.60 -2.86 -7.47
C ALA A 46 -17.10 -1.42 -7.28
N ASP A 47 -16.57 -1.09 -6.10
CA ASP A 47 -16.30 0.29 -5.68
C ASP A 47 -14.81 0.57 -5.43
N GLY A 48 -13.96 -0.47 -5.46
CA GLY A 48 -12.54 -0.37 -5.20
C GLY A 48 -12.20 -0.24 -3.71
N MET A 49 -11.07 0.39 -3.40
CA MET A 49 -10.60 0.60 -2.02
C MET A 49 -11.60 1.42 -1.18
N SER A 50 -11.87 0.98 0.04
CA SER A 50 -12.67 1.75 1.00
C SER A 50 -11.94 3.01 1.42
N LEU A 51 -12.45 4.18 0.99
CA LEU A 51 -11.89 5.47 1.35
C LEU A 51 -12.05 5.79 2.84
N ASP A 52 -13.16 5.38 3.45
CA ASP A 52 -13.36 5.55 4.90
C ASP A 52 -12.30 4.78 5.70
N ALA A 53 -12.02 3.53 5.31
CA ALA A 53 -10.98 2.73 5.94
C ALA A 53 -9.57 3.31 5.69
N LEU A 54 -9.33 3.87 4.50
CA LEU A 54 -8.09 4.56 4.18
C LEU A 54 -7.91 5.81 5.05
N GLU A 55 -8.93 6.65 5.20
CA GLU A 55 -8.89 7.86 6.03
C GLU A 55 -8.58 7.50 7.50
N MET A 56 -9.30 6.52 8.05
CA MET A 56 -9.01 5.99 9.39
C MET A 56 -7.57 5.46 9.53
N ALA A 57 -7.02 4.86 8.48
CA ALA A 57 -5.66 4.35 8.47
C ALA A 57 -4.62 5.49 8.42
N LEU A 58 -4.86 6.54 7.64
CA LEU A 58 -4.00 7.72 7.57
C LEU A 58 -3.94 8.47 8.90
N ASP A 59 -5.05 8.50 9.65
CA ASP A 59 -5.09 9.10 10.98
C ASP A 59 -4.34 8.28 12.05
N GLN A 60 -4.32 6.95 11.90
CA GLN A 60 -3.72 6.04 12.89
C GLN A 60 -2.25 5.74 12.62
N TRP A 61 -1.81 5.75 11.36
CA TRP A 61 -0.50 5.29 10.96
C TRP A 61 0.22 6.33 10.09
N PRO A 62 1.55 6.46 10.22
CA PRO A 62 2.34 7.36 9.37
C PRO A 62 2.55 6.74 7.98
N VAL A 63 1.49 6.69 7.17
CA VAL A 63 1.53 6.11 5.82
C VAL A 63 2.39 7.00 4.91
N LYS A 64 3.43 6.42 4.32
CA LYS A 64 4.39 7.11 3.45
C LYS A 64 3.97 7.10 1.98
N ALA A 65 3.31 6.03 1.56
CA ALA A 65 2.83 5.86 0.20
C ALA A 65 1.53 5.05 0.20
N ILE A 66 0.69 5.32 -0.78
CA ILE A 66 -0.53 4.54 -1.04
C ILE A 66 -0.37 3.93 -2.43
N MET A 67 -0.50 2.61 -2.52
CA MET A 67 -0.48 1.90 -3.79
C MET A 67 -1.88 1.39 -4.12
N VAL A 68 -2.38 1.85 -5.26
CA VAL A 68 -3.66 1.43 -5.83
C VAL A 68 -3.49 0.97 -7.28
N ILE A 69 -4.29 0.00 -7.68
CA ILE A 69 -4.47 -0.55 -9.02
C ILE A 69 -5.94 -0.29 -9.37
N PRO A 70 -6.23 0.81 -10.08
CA PRO A 70 -7.59 1.14 -10.48
C PRO A 70 -8.20 -0.01 -11.30
N THR A 71 -9.46 -0.35 -11.02
CA THR A 71 -10.24 -1.33 -11.80
C THR A 71 -10.99 -0.64 -12.93
#